data_AF-A0A9D8F2N7-F1
#
_entry.id   AF-A0A9D8F2N7-F1
#
_cell.length_a   1.000
_cell.length_b   1.000
_cell.length_c   1.000
_cell.angle_alpha   90.00
_cell.angle_beta   90.00
_cell.angle_gamma   90.00
#
_symmetry.space_group_name_H-M   'P 1'
#
loop_
_entity.id
_entity.type
_entity.pdbx_description
1 polymer ?
#
loop_
_entity_poly.entity_id
_entity_poly.type
_entity_poly.pdbx_seq_one_letter_code
_entity_poly.pdbx_strand_id
1 'polypeptide(L)'
;MNLSRTARTCPSRRQGFTLIELVISSALMAIILGSAYVCLNAGMATRKIVEPRTDMIQSARTALALMSADLKAACAMSKGPPFLGTDLMLETIEMDRLDFATHHFSPRKPQEGDFCEMSYFLERTPGSQGYTLWRRRSADLAMDLCKRRANSS
;
A
#
# COMPACT_ATOMS: atom_id res chain seq x y z
N MET A 1 83.18 39.99 19.93
CA MET A 1 81.87 40.11 19.26
C MET A 1 81.33 38.72 18.99
N ASN A 2 80.26 38.30 19.67
CA ASN A 2 79.12 37.59 19.06
C ASN A 2 78.05 37.33 20.11
N LEU A 3 76.82 37.74 19.76
CA LEU A 3 75.65 37.85 20.62
C LEU A 3 74.97 36.51 20.81
N SER A 4 74.81 36.09 22.07
CA SER A 4 73.92 35.00 22.46
C SER A 4 72.45 35.41 22.23
N ARG A 5 71.80 34.79 21.24
CA ARG A 5 70.33 34.82 21.11
C ARG A 5 69.72 33.87 22.13
N THR A 6 69.07 34.43 23.15
CA THR A 6 68.15 33.69 24.02
C THR A 6 66.79 33.57 23.33
N ALA A 7 66.40 32.34 23.01
CA ALA A 7 65.05 32.02 22.56
C ALA A 7 64.07 32.22 23.71
N ARG A 8 63.13 33.17 23.55
CA ARG A 8 61.97 33.28 24.44
C ARG A 8 60.94 32.23 24.03
N THR A 9 60.75 31.22 24.88
CA THR A 9 59.57 30.35 24.81
C THR A 9 58.38 31.10 25.38
N CYS A 10 57.37 31.38 24.56
CA CYS A 10 56.08 31.85 25.07
C CYS A 10 55.40 30.72 25.87
N PRO A 11 54.87 30.99 27.07
CA PRO A 11 54.16 29.98 27.83
C PRO A 11 52.83 29.67 27.12
N SER A 12 52.58 28.39 26.80
CA SER A 12 51.27 27.92 26.37
C SER A 12 50.32 28.01 27.56
N ARG A 13 49.52 29.07 27.63
CA ARG A 13 48.48 29.24 28.64
C ARG A 13 47.44 28.15 28.45
N ARG A 14 47.50 27.07 29.25
CA ARG A 14 46.44 26.05 29.28
C ARG A 14 45.19 26.71 29.87
N GLN A 15 44.30 27.19 29.00
CA GLN A 15 42.94 27.57 29.38
C GLN A 15 42.14 26.29 29.65
N GLY A 16 41.84 26.03 30.92
CA GLY A 16 40.82 25.06 31.30
C GLY A 16 39.44 25.70 31.24
N PHE A 17 38.43 24.90 30.89
CA PHE A 17 37.03 25.33 30.94
C PHE A 17 36.65 25.65 32.39
N THR A 18 35.93 26.76 32.57
CA THR A 18 35.41 27.09 33.89
C THR A 18 34.26 26.17 34.25
N LEU A 19 34.05 25.93 35.56
CA LEU A 19 32.97 25.06 36.04
C LEU A 19 31.60 25.58 35.56
N ILE A 20 31.43 26.90 35.51
CA ILE A 20 30.23 27.56 35.00
C ILE A 20 29.99 27.30 33.51
N GLU A 21 31.05 27.26 32.69
CA GLU A 21 30.97 27.04 31.25
C GLU A 21 30.56 25.60 30.91
N LEU A 22 31.02 24.62 31.71
CA LEU A 22 30.60 23.22 31.58
C LEU A 22 29.12 23.07 31.95
N VAL A 23 28.67 23.72 33.03
CA VAL A 23 27.26 23.70 33.45
C VAL A 23 26.37 24.33 32.37
N ILE A 24 26.73 25.51 31.85
CA ILE A 24 25.95 26.19 30.79
C ILE A 24 25.92 25.33 29.52
N SER A 25 27.06 24.79 29.09
CA SER A 25 27.13 23.94 27.89
C SER A 25 26.26 22.69 28.03
N SER A 26 26.28 22.06 29.20
CA SER A 26 25.46 20.87 29.47
C SER A 26 23.97 21.18 29.51
N ALA A 27 23.58 22.33 30.08
CA ALA A 27 22.20 22.81 30.09
C ALA A 27 21.70 23.11 28.68
N LEU A 28 22.50 23.80 27.85
CA LEU A 28 22.16 24.08 26.46
C LEU A 28 22.03 22.78 25.65
N MET A 29 22.95 21.84 25.84
CA MET A 29 22.89 20.53 25.17
C MET A 29 21.61 19.77 25.53
N ALA A 30 21.20 19.78 26.81
CA ALA A 30 19.96 19.16 27.25
C ALA A 30 18.73 19.79 26.60
N ILE A 31 18.70 21.12 26.45
CA ILE A 31 17.61 21.84 25.78
C ILE A 31 17.55 21.50 24.28
N ILE A 32 18.72 21.47 23.62
CA ILE A 32 18.82 21.12 22.19
C ILE A 32 18.34 19.69 21.97
N LEU A 33 18.84 18.72 22.76
CA LEU A 33 18.43 17.33 22.66
C LEU A 33 16.94 17.14 22.99
N GLY A 34 16.42 17.85 23.98
CA GLY A 34 15.00 17.83 24.33
C GLY A 34 14.11 18.31 23.19
N SER A 35 14.45 19.43 22.55
CA SER A 35 13.70 19.95 21.41
C SER A 35 13.80 19.04 20.18
N ALA A 36 14.98 18.50 19.89
CA ALA A 36 15.18 17.52 18.83
C ALA A 36 14.37 16.24 19.06
N TYR A 37 14.33 15.74 20.30
CA TYR A 37 13.55 14.56 20.68
C TYR A 37 12.04 14.80 20.50
N VAL A 38 11.52 15.93 20.97
CA VAL A 38 10.10 16.28 20.79
C VAL A 38 9.74 16.39 19.31
N CYS A 39 10.59 17.04 18.50
CA CYS A 39 10.39 17.16 17.05
C CYS A 39 10.37 15.78 16.37
N LEU A 40 11.34 14.91 16.70
CA LEU A 40 11.40 13.56 16.17
C LEU A 40 10.18 12.74 16.56
N ASN A 41 9.78 12.80 17.83
CA ASN A 41 8.61 12.08 18.34
C ASN A 41 7.32 12.57 17.67
N ALA A 42 7.16 13.88 17.49
CA ALA A 42 6.05 14.46 16.74
C ALA A 42 6.03 13.97 15.29
N GLY A 43 7.18 13.95 14.60
CA GLY A 43 7.29 13.42 13.24
C GLY A 43 6.92 11.94 13.15
N MET A 44 7.37 11.13 14.09
CA MET A 44 7.01 9.70 14.17
C MET A 44 5.52 9.50 14.46
N ALA A 45 4.92 10.34 15.31
CA ALA A 45 3.48 10.31 15.58
C ALA A 45 2.66 10.71 14.33
N THR A 46 3.11 11.72 13.57
CA THR A 46 2.47 12.11 12.31
C THR A 46 2.49 10.98 11.28
N ARG A 47 3.59 10.22 11.19
CA ARG A 47 3.65 9.04 10.29
C ARG A 47 2.56 8.03 10.61
N LYS A 48 2.34 7.70 11.89
CA LYS A 48 1.26 6.78 12.31
C LYS A 48 -0.14 7.24 11.90
N ILE A 49 -0.36 8.54 11.78
CA ILE A 49 -1.65 9.12 11.38
C ILE A 49 -1.79 9.16 9.84
N VAL A 50 -0.68 9.32 9.11
CA VAL A 50 -0.66 9.47 7.65
C VAL A 50 -0.59 8.12 6.92
N GLU A 51 0.14 7.14 7.44
CA GLU A 51 0.26 5.76 6.90
C GLU A 51 -1.11 5.13 6.52
N PRO A 52 -2.14 5.13 7.40
CA PRO A 52 -3.41 4.48 7.07
C PRO A 52 -4.14 5.15 5.90
N ARG A 53 -3.91 6.45 5.68
CA ARG A 53 -4.55 7.18 4.57
C ARG A 53 -3.89 6.85 3.24
N THR A 54 -2.58 6.67 3.22
CA THR A 54 -1.85 6.28 2.01
C THR A 54 -2.16 4.84 1.63
N ASP A 55 -2.23 3.94 2.60
CA ASP A 55 -2.53 2.52 2.36
C ASP A 55 -3.93 2.31 1.79
N MET A 56 -4.93 3.01 2.34
CA MET A 56 -6.31 2.95 1.84
C MET A 56 -6.40 3.44 0.38
N ILE A 57 -5.79 4.58 0.04
CA ILE A 57 -5.81 5.12 -1.32
C ILE A 57 -5.09 4.20 -2.29
N GLN A 58 -3.95 3.64 -1.88
CA GLN A 58 -3.17 2.74 -2.73
C GLN A 58 -3.90 1.41 -2.97
N SER A 59 -4.55 0.87 -1.94
CA SER A 59 -5.40 -0.32 -2.06
C SER A 59 -6.58 -0.06 -3.01
N ALA A 60 -7.28 1.07 -2.84
CA ALA A 60 -8.37 1.46 -3.71
C ALA A 60 -7.92 1.62 -5.17
N ARG A 61 -6.78 2.28 -5.42
CA ARG A 61 -6.20 2.42 -6.77
C ARG A 61 -5.88 1.06 -7.40
N THR A 62 -5.33 0.15 -6.62
CA THR A 62 -4.99 -1.20 -7.10
C THR A 62 -6.25 -1.99 -7.45
N ALA A 63 -7.27 -1.95 -6.58
CA ALA A 63 -8.55 -2.60 -6.84
C ALA A 63 -9.26 -2.05 -8.09
N LEU A 64 -9.30 -0.72 -8.24
CA LEU A 64 -9.87 -0.07 -9.42
C LEU A 64 -9.11 -0.38 -10.70
N ALA A 65 -7.77 -0.43 -10.65
CA ALA A 65 -6.96 -0.81 -11.79
C ALA A 65 -7.28 -2.25 -12.25
N LEU A 66 -7.37 -3.19 -11.31
CA LEU A 66 -7.75 -4.58 -11.58
C LEU A 66 -9.16 -4.68 -12.19
N MET A 67 -10.13 -4.00 -11.59
CA MET A 67 -11.50 -3.95 -12.11
C MET A 67 -11.54 -3.37 -13.52
N SER A 68 -10.81 -2.28 -13.76
CA SER A 68 -10.75 -1.66 -15.10
C SER A 68 -10.11 -2.58 -16.14
N ALA A 69 -9.10 -3.37 -15.76
CA ALA A 69 -8.46 -4.31 -16.65
C ALA A 69 -9.40 -5.48 -17.00
N ASP A 70 -10.12 -6.01 -16.01
CA ASP A 70 -11.11 -7.07 -16.24
C ASP A 70 -12.24 -6.59 -17.17
N LEU A 71 -12.77 -5.39 -16.93
CA LEU A 71 -13.85 -4.79 -17.72
C LEU A 71 -13.44 -4.47 -19.15
N LYS A 72 -12.23 -3.94 -19.36
CA LYS A 72 -11.69 -3.70 -20.71
C LYS A 72 -11.51 -4.99 -21.51
N ALA A 73 -11.24 -6.09 -20.81
CA ALA A 73 -11.09 -7.41 -21.39
C ALA A 73 -12.39 -8.23 -21.37
N ALA A 74 -13.51 -7.63 -20.98
CA ALA A 74 -14.80 -8.29 -20.98
C ALA A 74 -15.16 -8.69 -22.41
N CYS A 75 -15.63 -9.93 -22.56
CA CYS A 75 -15.97 -10.48 -23.87
C CYS A 75 -17.38 -11.08 -23.83
N ALA A 76 -18.15 -10.82 -24.88
CA ALA A 76 -19.46 -11.45 -25.05
C ALA A 76 -19.26 -12.91 -25.48
N MET A 77 -19.77 -13.85 -24.69
CA MET A 77 -19.72 -15.27 -25.00
C MET A 77 -21.09 -15.76 -25.43
N SER A 78 -21.17 -16.54 -26.51
CA SER A 78 -22.44 -17.09 -27.00
C SER A 78 -23.06 -18.13 -26.06
N LYS A 79 -22.26 -18.72 -25.15
CA LYS A 79 -22.65 -19.77 -24.20
C LYS A 79 -21.94 -19.61 -22.83
N GLY A 80 -21.87 -18.38 -22.32
CA GLY A 80 -21.29 -18.04 -21.01
C GLY A 80 -22.19 -17.06 -20.24
N PRO A 81 -21.83 -16.66 -19.01
CA PRO A 81 -22.57 -15.64 -18.28
C PRO A 81 -22.56 -14.35 -19.13
N PRO A 82 -23.73 -13.80 -19.47
CA PRO A 82 -23.80 -12.50 -20.12
C PRO A 82 -23.19 -11.46 -19.18
N PHE A 83 -22.74 -10.32 -19.72
CA PHE A 83 -22.37 -9.17 -18.90
C PHE A 83 -23.62 -8.71 -18.14
N LEU A 84 -23.77 -9.13 -16.89
CA LEU A 84 -25.00 -9.04 -16.12
C LEU A 84 -24.73 -8.33 -14.79
N GLY A 85 -25.33 -7.16 -14.64
CA GLY A 85 -25.52 -6.52 -13.34
C GLY A 85 -26.78 -7.06 -12.69
N THR A 86 -26.68 -7.45 -11.42
CA THR A 86 -27.81 -7.84 -10.58
C THR A 86 -27.88 -6.87 -9.42
N ASP A 87 -28.94 -6.07 -9.40
CA ASP A 87 -29.20 -5.16 -8.29
C ASP A 87 -29.64 -5.99 -7.08
N LEU A 88 -28.96 -5.82 -5.95
CA LEU A 88 -29.27 -6.55 -4.73
C LEU A 88 -29.49 -5.53 -3.62
N MET A 89 -30.64 -5.57 -2.96
CA MET A 89 -30.91 -4.70 -1.81
C MET A 89 -30.86 -5.54 -0.53
N LEU A 90 -29.94 -5.24 0.37
CA LEU A 90 -29.86 -5.89 1.68
C LEU A 90 -29.88 -4.83 2.79
N GLU A 91 -30.88 -4.88 3.68
CA GLU A 91 -31.01 -3.97 4.83
C GLU A 91 -30.78 -2.49 4.47
N THR A 92 -31.39 -1.99 3.38
CA THR A 92 -31.26 -0.62 2.83
C THR A 92 -29.95 -0.26 2.10
N ILE A 93 -29.09 -1.22 1.74
CA ILE A 93 -27.88 -0.96 0.95
C ILE A 93 -27.90 -1.72 -0.38
N GLU A 94 -27.49 -1.02 -1.45
CA GLU A 94 -27.19 -1.57 -2.79
C GLU A 94 -25.94 -2.45 -2.73
N MET A 95 -26.13 -3.75 -2.95
CA MET A 95 -25.16 -4.85 -2.88
C MET A 95 -25.00 -5.46 -4.27
N ASP A 96 -24.89 -4.61 -5.27
CA ASP A 96 -24.94 -5.02 -6.66
C ASP A 96 -23.85 -6.03 -6.97
N ARG A 97 -24.24 -7.04 -7.76
CA ARG A 97 -23.34 -8.06 -8.25
C ARG A 97 -23.14 -7.86 -9.74
N LEU A 98 -21.90 -7.91 -10.18
CA LEU A 98 -21.54 -7.86 -11.59
C LEU A 98 -20.84 -9.14 -12.01
N ASP A 99 -21.46 -9.89 -12.90
CA ASP A 99 -20.95 -11.16 -13.44
C ASP A 99 -20.67 -11.02 -14.94
N PHE A 100 -19.48 -11.44 -15.40
CA PHE A 100 -19.09 -11.41 -16.81
C PHE A 100 -17.91 -12.35 -17.11
N ALA A 101 -17.70 -12.64 -18.40
CA ALA A 101 -16.52 -13.35 -18.86
C ALA A 101 -15.41 -12.40 -19.31
N THR A 102 -14.16 -12.70 -18.95
CA THR A 102 -12.96 -11.93 -19.33
C THR A 102 -11.84 -12.83 -19.84
N HIS A 103 -10.99 -12.27 -20.72
CA HIS A 103 -9.71 -12.87 -21.11
C HIS A 103 -8.53 -12.33 -20.29
N HIS A 104 -8.77 -11.38 -19.36
CA HIS A 104 -7.73 -10.85 -18.47
C HIS A 104 -7.41 -11.84 -17.34
N PHE A 105 -6.77 -12.95 -17.71
CA PHE A 105 -6.48 -14.05 -16.82
C PHE A 105 -5.23 -14.80 -17.28
N SER A 106 -4.40 -15.21 -16.33
CA SER A 106 -3.29 -16.12 -16.58
C SER A 106 -3.64 -17.49 -16.01
N PRO A 107 -3.74 -18.54 -16.86
CA PRO A 107 -3.95 -19.92 -16.44
C PRO A 107 -2.91 -20.34 -15.40
N ARG A 108 -3.37 -20.95 -14.31
CA ARG A 108 -2.55 -21.55 -13.25
C ARG A 108 -2.49 -23.07 -13.36
N LYS A 109 -3.45 -23.70 -14.04
CA LYS A 109 -3.51 -25.16 -14.22
C LYS A 109 -3.44 -25.57 -15.69
N PRO A 110 -2.91 -26.76 -16.03
CA PRO A 110 -2.79 -27.27 -17.41
C PRO A 110 -4.11 -27.51 -18.17
N GLN A 111 -5.24 -27.09 -17.63
CA GLN A 111 -6.59 -27.32 -18.16
C GLN A 111 -7.49 -26.11 -17.82
N GLU A 112 -6.96 -24.90 -17.86
CA GLU A 112 -7.78 -23.69 -17.78
C GLU A 112 -7.81 -23.08 -19.18
N GLY A 113 -9.01 -22.83 -19.71
CA GLY A 113 -9.16 -22.22 -21.03
C GLY A 113 -8.84 -20.73 -21.03
N ASP A 114 -8.87 -20.13 -22.22
CA ASP A 114 -8.48 -18.73 -22.47
C ASP A 114 -9.50 -17.68 -21.96
N PHE A 115 -10.58 -18.15 -21.32
CA PHE A 115 -11.66 -17.32 -20.78
C PHE A 115 -11.91 -17.67 -19.33
N CYS A 116 -12.26 -16.68 -18.54
CA CYS A 116 -12.59 -16.87 -17.13
C CYS A 116 -13.85 -16.10 -16.77
N GLU A 117 -14.72 -16.71 -15.96
CA GLU A 117 -15.84 -16.02 -15.36
C GLU A 117 -15.36 -15.21 -14.14
N MET A 118 -15.79 -13.96 -14.07
CA MET A 118 -15.49 -13.01 -13.03
C MET A 118 -16.77 -12.50 -12.40
N SER A 119 -16.76 -12.40 -11.07
CA SER A 119 -17.88 -11.96 -10.27
C SER A 119 -17.42 -10.95 -9.22
N TYR A 120 -17.98 -9.75 -9.25
CA TYR A 120 -17.75 -8.69 -8.28
C TYR A 120 -18.97 -8.54 -7.38
N PHE A 121 -18.78 -8.48 -6.07
CA PHE A 121 -19.86 -8.30 -5.10
C PHE A 121 -19.35 -7.63 -3.83
N LEU A 122 -20.25 -6.95 -3.13
CA LEU A 122 -19.98 -6.36 -1.82
C LEU A 122 -20.38 -7.33 -0.71
N GLU A 123 -19.57 -7.37 0.35
CA GLU A 123 -19.90 -8.09 1.58
C GLU A 123 -19.69 -7.16 2.77
N ARG A 124 -20.59 -7.23 3.76
CA ARG A 124 -20.47 -6.44 4.98
C ARG A 124 -19.37 -6.99 5.85
N THR A 125 -18.47 -6.12 6.31
CA THR A 125 -17.41 -6.53 7.23
C THR A 125 -18.00 -6.75 8.63
N PRO A 126 -17.85 -7.94 9.23
CA PRO A 126 -18.41 -8.20 10.56
C PRO A 126 -17.78 -7.28 11.61
N GLY A 127 -18.62 -6.61 12.40
CA GLY A 127 -18.17 -5.68 13.46
C GLY A 127 -17.81 -4.26 12.98
N SER A 128 -17.95 -3.96 11.69
CA SER A 128 -17.71 -2.64 11.11
C SER A 128 -18.95 -2.13 10.35
N GLN A 129 -19.08 -0.82 10.20
CA GLN A 129 -20.08 -0.22 9.29
C GLN A 129 -19.62 -0.23 7.82
N GLY A 130 -18.42 -0.75 7.52
CA GLY A 130 -17.84 -0.79 6.18
C GLY A 130 -18.20 -2.04 5.36
N TYR A 131 -17.91 -1.94 4.07
CA TYR A 131 -18.07 -3.02 3.09
C TYR A 131 -16.72 -3.40 2.49
N THR A 132 -16.60 -4.67 2.12
CA THR A 132 -15.45 -5.21 1.39
C THR A 132 -15.90 -5.59 -0.01
N LEU A 133 -15.19 -5.08 -1.01
CA LEU A 133 -15.37 -5.50 -2.40
C LEU A 133 -14.64 -6.83 -2.61
N TRP A 134 -15.40 -7.85 -2.96
CA TRP A 134 -14.89 -9.15 -3.32
C TRP A 134 -14.85 -9.33 -4.83
N ARG A 135 -13.77 -9.98 -5.27
CA ARG A 135 -13.54 -10.37 -6.66
C ARG A 135 -13.36 -11.89 -6.70
N ARG A 136 -14.39 -12.61 -7.16
CA ARG A 136 -14.36 -14.06 -7.32
C ARG A 136 -14.05 -14.45 -8.76
N ARG A 137 -13.22 -15.48 -8.89
CA ARG A 137 -12.81 -16.07 -10.18
C ARG A 137 -13.33 -17.50 -10.27
N SER A 138 -13.94 -17.84 -11.39
CA SER A 138 -14.31 -19.22 -11.72
C SER A 138 -13.77 -19.59 -13.11
N ALA A 139 -12.80 -20.49 -13.16
CA ALA A 139 -12.20 -20.98 -14.42
C ALA A 139 -12.95 -22.18 -15.03
N ASP A 140 -14.00 -22.67 -14.35
CA ASP A 140 -14.72 -23.89 -14.74
C ASP A 140 -15.51 -23.72 -16.06
N LEU A 141 -15.96 -22.50 -16.35
CA LEU A 141 -16.64 -22.17 -17.61
C LEU A 141 -15.76 -22.43 -18.84
N ALA A 142 -14.45 -22.20 -18.70
CA ALA A 142 -13.47 -22.38 -19.75
C ALA A 142 -13.35 -23.86 -20.17
N MET A 143 -13.51 -24.77 -19.22
CA MET A 143 -13.34 -26.20 -19.43
C MET A 143 -14.53 -26.87 -20.11
N ASP A 144 -15.76 -26.48 -19.79
CA ASP A 144 -16.96 -27.04 -20.45
C ASP A 144 -17.02 -26.62 -21.93
N LEU A 145 -16.62 -25.39 -22.24
CA LEU A 145 -16.56 -24.91 -23.63
C LEU A 145 -15.41 -25.54 -24.43
N CYS A 146 -14.24 -25.75 -23.82
CA CYS A 146 -13.11 -26.42 -24.47
C CYS A 146 -13.43 -27.90 -24.80
N LYS A 147 -14.03 -28.64 -23.87
CA LYS A 147 -14.45 -30.03 -24.09
C LYS A 147 -15.49 -30.17 -25.20
N ARG A 148 -16.42 -29.22 -25.33
CA ARG A 148 -17.47 -29.26 -26.38
C ARG A 148 -16.96 -28.86 -27.75
N ARG A 149 -15.97 -27.97 -27.86
CA ARG A 149 -15.32 -27.65 -29.14
C ARG A 149 -14.58 -28.85 -29.73
N ALA A 150 -13.98 -29.68 -28.87
CA ALA A 150 -13.32 -30.92 -29.28
C ALA A 150 -14.29 -32.02 -29.75
N ASN A 151 -15.57 -31.94 -29.40
CA ASN A 151 -16.61 -32.92 -29.75
C ASN A 151 -17.52 -32.49 -30.92
N SER A 152 -17.25 -31.33 -31.53
CA SER A 152 -18.00 -30.81 -32.68
C SER A 152 -17.16 -30.78 -33.97
N SER A 153 -16.15 -31.65 -34.06
CA SER A 153 -15.30 -31.88 -35.25
C SER A 153 -15.36 -33.34 -35.64
#